data_AF-X7F2S3-F1
#
_entry.id   AF-X7F2S3-F1
#
_cell.length_a   1.000
_cell.length_b   1.000
_cell.length_c   1.000
_cell.angle_alpha   90.00
_cell.angle_beta   90.00
_cell.angle_gamma   90.00
#
_symmetry.space_group_name_H-M   'P 1'
#
loop_
_entity.id
_entity.type
_entity.pdbx_description
1 polymer ?
#
loop_
_entity_poly.entity_id
_entity_poly.type
_entity_poly.pdbx_seq_one_letter_code
_entity_poly.pdbx_strand_id
1 'polypeptide(L)'
;RLAAAVSDDKAVLPEPVRELGTLYLEQIEALSARVAGRDRQMRKTAAEADSTRRLQTMPGVGPIRAMAIETFAPPMTVFRRSRVFFAWLGLVPRQHSTGGKQRLGATSKMGQRDIRRLLIT
;
A
#
# COMPACT_ATOMS: atom_id res chain seq x y z
N ARG A 1 -14.97 -21.16 -4.49
CA ARG A 1 -14.68 -22.58 -4.13
C ARG A 1 -15.16 -22.89 -2.72
N LEU A 2 -14.71 -22.17 -1.69
CA LEU A 2 -15.15 -22.41 -0.30
C LEU A 2 -16.61 -22.03 -0.05
N ALA A 3 -17.06 -20.86 -0.52
CA ALA A 3 -18.48 -20.46 -0.45
C ALA A 3 -19.42 -21.46 -1.12
N ALA A 4 -19.06 -21.92 -2.32
CA ALA A 4 -19.82 -22.95 -3.05
C ALA A 4 -19.90 -24.29 -2.29
N ALA A 5 -18.85 -24.68 -1.56
CA ALA A 5 -18.84 -25.90 -0.76
C ALA A 5 -19.70 -25.79 0.50
N VAL A 6 -19.81 -24.59 1.09
CA VAL A 6 -20.68 -24.32 2.25
C VAL A 6 -22.15 -24.28 1.85
N SER A 7 -22.47 -23.78 0.64
CA SER A 7 -23.85 -23.75 0.12
C SER A 7 -24.31 -25.04 -0.55
N ASP A 8 -23.41 -25.98 -0.87
CA ASP A 8 -23.76 -27.25 -1.51
C ASP A 8 -24.25 -28.27 -0.50
N ASP A 9 -25.53 -28.62 -0.58
CA ASP A 9 -26.19 -29.60 0.28
C ASP A 9 -25.63 -31.03 0.09
N LYS A 10 -24.96 -31.29 -1.04
CA LYS A 10 -24.26 -32.55 -1.32
C LYS A 10 -22.84 -32.61 -0.73
N ALA A 11 -22.32 -31.49 -0.21
CA ALA A 11 -21.03 -31.49 0.45
C ALA A 11 -21.12 -32.18 1.81
N VAL A 12 -20.20 -33.11 2.08
CA VAL A 12 -20.08 -33.84 3.37
C VAL A 12 -19.50 -32.92 4.44
N LEU A 13 -20.24 -31.87 4.80
CA LEU A 13 -19.91 -30.96 5.89
C LEU A 13 -20.89 -31.18 7.04
N PRO A 14 -20.41 -31.36 8.28
CA PRO A 14 -21.27 -31.34 9.45
C PRO A 14 -22.05 -30.02 9.53
N GLU A 15 -23.32 -30.09 9.94
CA GLU A 15 -24.22 -28.93 10.01
C GLU A 15 -23.66 -27.74 10.81
N PRO A 16 -23.00 -27.92 11.97
CA PRO A 16 -22.37 -26.79 12.69
C PRO A 16 -21.26 -26.09 11.90
N VAL A 17 -20.55 -26.83 11.04
CA VAL A 17 -19.49 -26.26 10.19
C VAL A 17 -20.11 -25.45 9.05
N ARG A 18 -21.26 -25.90 8.53
CA ARG A 18 -22.02 -25.17 7.50
C ARG A 18 -22.55 -23.85 8.03
N GLU A 19 -23.15 -23.86 9.22
CA GLU A 19 -23.67 -22.66 9.89
C GLU A 19 -22.57 -21.62 10.15
N LEU A 20 -21.45 -22.04 10.76
CA LEU A 20 -20.30 -21.17 10.98
C LEU A 20 -19.70 -20.64 9.67
N GLY A 21 -19.65 -21.49 8.64
CA GLY A 21 -19.18 -21.11 7.30
C GLY A 21 -20.03 -19.99 6.70
N THR A 22 -21.36 -20.13 6.75
CA THR A 22 -22.30 -19.12 6.27
C THR A 22 -22.14 -17.82 7.02
N LEU A 23 -22.06 -17.87 8.36
CA LEU A 23 -21.84 -16.69 9.21
C LEU A 23 -20.56 -15.92 8.81
N TYR A 24 -19.44 -16.62 8.62
CA TYR A 24 -18.19 -15.95 8.24
C TYR A 24 -18.23 -15.41 6.81
N LEU A 25 -18.91 -16.08 5.89
CA LEU A 25 -19.08 -15.59 4.52
C LEU A 25 -19.88 -14.28 4.50
N GLU A 26 -20.99 -14.23 5.23
CA GLU A 26 -21.77 -12.99 5.41
C GLU A 26 -20.92 -11.87 6.01
N GLN A 27 -20.10 -12.18 7.02
CA GLN A 27 -19.20 -11.21 7.63
C GLN A 27 -18.13 -10.71 6.64
N ILE A 28 -17.55 -11.60 5.83
CA ILE A 28 -16.58 -11.24 4.80
C ILE A 28 -17.23 -10.34 3.75
N GLU A 29 -18.44 -10.66 3.29
CA GLU A 29 -19.17 -9.84 2.33
C GLU A 29 -19.47 -8.44 2.88
N ALA A 30 -19.98 -8.37 4.10
CA ALA A 30 -20.27 -7.10 4.77
C ALA A 30 -19.01 -6.24 4.95
N LEU A 31 -17.90 -6.82 5.39
CA LEU A 31 -16.63 -6.11 5.53
C LEU A 31 -16.07 -5.69 4.17
N SER A 32 -16.15 -6.55 3.16
CA SER A 32 -15.69 -6.24 1.81
C SER A 32 -16.46 -5.06 1.21
N ALA A 33 -17.78 -5.01 1.41
CA ALA A 33 -18.60 -3.88 0.98
C ALA A 33 -18.21 -2.57 1.69
N ARG A 34 -17.94 -2.64 3.00
CA ARG A 34 -17.46 -1.49 3.79
C ARG A 34 -16.09 -1.01 3.32
N VAL A 35 -15.15 -1.92 3.08
CA VAL A 35 -13.82 -1.61 2.54
C VAL A 35 -13.94 -0.95 1.18
N ALA A 36 -14.74 -1.50 0.26
CA ALA A 36 -14.98 -0.92 -1.06
C ALA A 36 -15.59 0.49 -0.96
N GLY A 37 -16.48 0.72 0.02
CA GLY A 37 -17.02 2.05 0.32
C GLY A 37 -15.94 3.04 0.78
N ARG A 38 -15.05 2.63 1.67
CA ARG A 38 -13.92 3.45 2.14
C ARG A 38 -12.91 3.73 1.02
N ASP A 39 -12.63 2.75 0.18
CA ASP A 39 -11.76 2.91 -0.98
C ASP A 39 -12.30 3.97 -1.95
N ARG A 40 -13.61 3.96 -2.22
CA ARG A 40 -14.24 4.99 -3.05
C ARG A 40 -14.10 6.38 -2.44
N GLN A 41 -14.33 6.51 -1.13
CA GLN A 41 -14.19 7.79 -0.44
C GLN A 41 -12.75 8.30 -0.48
N MET A 42 -11.78 7.43 -0.19
CA MET A 42 -10.37 7.77 -0.25
C MET A 42 -9.94 8.21 -1.66
N ARG A 43 -10.41 7.52 -2.71
CA ARG A 43 -10.15 7.91 -4.11
C ARG A 43 -10.70 9.30 -4.42
N LYS A 44 -11.92 9.61 -3.95
CA LYS A 44 -12.52 10.93 -4.12
C LYS A 44 -11.67 12.01 -3.44
N THR A 45 -11.31 11.82 -2.18
CA THR A 45 -10.45 12.76 -1.43
C THR A 45 -9.09 12.95 -2.09
N ALA A 46 -8.46 11.88 -2.59
CA ALA A 46 -7.19 11.96 -3.32
C ALA A 46 -7.29 12.69 -4.67
N ALA A 47 -8.48 12.78 -5.27
CA ALA A 47 -8.69 13.51 -6.52
C ALA A 47 -8.93 15.02 -6.29
N GLU A 48 -9.42 15.39 -5.11
CA GLU A 48 -9.75 16.77 -4.74
C GLU A 48 -8.51 17.58 -4.28
N ALA A 49 -7.56 16.94 -3.59
CA ALA A 49 -6.33 17.61 -3.14
C ALA A 49 -5.30 17.75 -4.29
N ASP A 50 -4.77 18.96 -4.48
CA ASP A 50 -3.89 19.27 -5.63
C ASP A 50 -2.57 18.48 -5.60
N SER A 51 -1.97 18.34 -4.42
CA SER A 51 -0.76 17.55 -4.15
C SER A 51 -0.93 16.09 -4.60
N THR A 52 -1.97 15.41 -4.14
CA THR A 52 -2.24 14.00 -4.46
C THR A 52 -2.70 13.80 -5.88
N ARG A 53 -3.50 14.73 -6.43
CA ARG A 53 -3.88 14.71 -7.85
C ARG A 53 -2.65 14.81 -8.76
N ARG A 54 -1.71 15.70 -8.45
CA ARG A 54 -0.44 15.82 -9.20
C ARG A 54 0.46 14.61 -9.03
N LEU A 55 0.55 14.03 -7.83
CA LEU A 55 1.31 12.79 -7.63
C LEU A 55 0.76 11.63 -8.46
N GLN A 56 -0.57 11.54 -8.60
CA GLN A 56 -1.23 10.49 -9.37
C GLN A 56 -0.98 10.55 -10.89
N THR A 57 -0.44 11.65 -11.42
CA THR A 57 -0.04 11.70 -12.84
C THR A 57 1.24 10.91 -13.10
N MET A 58 1.98 10.52 -12.06
CA MET A 58 3.18 9.72 -12.22
C MET A 58 2.83 8.25 -12.50
N PRO A 59 3.48 7.59 -13.47
CA PRO A 59 3.28 6.17 -13.74
C PRO A 59 3.46 5.32 -12.48
N GLY A 60 2.47 4.48 -12.18
CA GLY A 60 2.49 3.62 -11.01
C GLY A 60 2.15 4.33 -9.69
N VAL A 61 1.87 5.64 -9.65
CA VAL A 61 1.43 6.30 -8.41
C VAL A 61 -0.10 6.38 -8.40
N GLY A 62 -0.73 5.44 -7.70
CA GLY A 62 -2.17 5.47 -7.45
C GLY A 62 -2.57 6.32 -6.23
N PRO A 63 -3.88 6.44 -5.95
CA PRO A 63 -4.41 7.28 -4.86
C PRO A 63 -3.85 6.89 -3.48
N ILE A 64 -3.67 5.60 -3.20
CA ILE A 64 -3.08 5.12 -1.94
C ILE A 64 -1.62 5.58 -1.80
N ARG A 65 -0.83 5.42 -2.87
CA ARG A 65 0.59 5.81 -2.90
C ARG A 65 0.73 7.33 -2.74
N ALA A 66 -0.11 8.09 -3.44
CA ALA A 66 -0.13 9.55 -3.35
C ALA A 66 -0.50 10.03 -1.95
N MET A 67 -1.56 9.48 -1.35
CA MET A 67 -2.02 9.87 -0.02
C MET A 67 -1.00 9.48 1.07
N ALA A 68 -0.35 8.33 0.93
CA ALA A 68 0.73 7.93 1.84
C ALA A 68 1.91 8.90 1.78
N ILE A 69 2.31 9.34 0.58
CA ILE A 69 3.36 10.35 0.42
C ILE A 69 2.93 11.67 1.07
N GLU A 70 1.71 12.15 0.80
CA GLU A 70 1.20 13.38 1.40
C GLU A 70 1.13 13.32 2.94
N THR A 71 0.71 12.17 3.48
CA THR A 71 0.47 12.01 4.92
C THR A 71 1.76 11.82 5.72
N PHE A 72 2.73 11.05 5.19
CA PHE A 72 3.91 10.66 5.94
C PHE A 72 5.19 11.39 5.53
N ALA A 73 5.26 11.96 4.33
CA ALA A 73 6.43 12.74 3.95
C ALA A 73 6.37 14.13 4.61
N PRO A 74 7.52 14.69 5.04
CA PRO A 74 7.57 16.10 5.35
C PRO A 74 7.31 16.93 4.08
N PRO A 75 7.05 18.25 4.22
CA PRO A 75 6.89 19.13 3.07
C PRO A 75 8.00 18.93 2.03
N MET A 76 7.64 18.80 0.75
CA MET A 76 8.60 18.47 -0.31
C MET A 76 9.71 19.53 -0.46
N THR A 77 9.47 20.75 0.02
CA THR A 77 10.44 21.85 0.10
C THR A 77 11.67 21.52 0.95
N VAL A 78 11.56 20.58 1.89
CA VAL A 78 12.69 20.10 2.72
C VAL A 78 13.72 19.35 1.86
N PHE A 79 13.29 18.76 0.73
CA PHE A 79 14.16 17.99 -0.14
C PHE A 79 14.66 18.84 -1.33
N ARG A 80 15.94 19.22 -1.31
CA ARG A 80 16.56 19.99 -2.41
C ARG A 80 16.56 19.25 -3.75
N ARG A 81 16.59 17.91 -3.75
CA ARG A 81 16.62 17.07 -4.96
C ARG A 81 15.84 15.79 -4.73
N SER A 82 15.23 15.24 -5.77
CA SER A 82 14.48 13.97 -5.72
C SER A 82 15.32 12.82 -5.15
N ARG A 83 16.61 12.72 -5.51
CA ARG A 83 17.52 11.70 -4.95
C ARG A 83 17.65 11.75 -3.43
N VAL A 84 17.49 12.91 -2.82
CA VAL A 84 17.52 13.07 -1.35
C VAL A 84 16.25 12.50 -0.73
N PHE A 85 15.09 12.71 -1.38
CA PHE A 85 13.84 12.08 -0.97
C PHE A 85 13.93 10.54 -1.07
N PHE A 86 14.46 10.00 -2.17
CA PHE A 86 14.66 8.55 -2.30
C PHE A 86 15.67 8.00 -1.28
N ALA A 87 16.71 8.76 -0.93
CA ALA A 87 17.64 8.37 0.13
C ALA A 87 16.96 8.36 1.51
N TRP A 88 16.07 9.33 1.79
CA TRP A 88 15.25 9.37 3.00
C TRP A 88 14.26 8.21 3.07
N LEU A 89 13.69 7.77 1.94
CA LEU A 89 12.92 6.52 1.83
C LEU A 89 13.78 5.25 1.95
N GLY A 90 15.10 5.41 2.08
CA GLY A 90 16.07 4.32 2.15
C GLY A 90 16.17 3.52 0.85
N LEU A 91 15.67 4.05 -0.28
CA LEU A 91 15.64 3.39 -1.60
C LEU A 91 16.97 3.51 -2.37
N VAL A 92 17.91 4.30 -1.85
CA VAL A 92 19.24 4.48 -2.43
C VAL A 92 20.25 3.52 -1.77
N PRO A 93 21.19 2.93 -2.54
CA PRO A 93 22.33 2.16 -2.01
C PRO A 93 23.14 2.95 -0.98
N ARG A 94 23.65 2.30 0.07
CA ARG A 94 24.60 2.92 1.00
C ARG A 94 25.91 3.22 0.25
N GLN A 95 26.45 4.42 0.42
CA GLN A 95 27.72 4.79 -0.19
C GLN A 95 28.85 4.68 0.84
N HIS A 96 29.85 3.85 0.53
CA HIS A 96 31.09 3.73 1.27
C HIS A 96 32.23 4.18 0.36
N SER A 97 32.65 5.45 0.47
CA SER A 97 33.72 6.00 -0.37
C SER A 97 34.94 6.34 0.47
N THR A 98 36.11 5.86 0.06
CA THR A 98 37.40 6.18 0.67
C THR A 98 38.42 6.48 -0.43
N GLY A 99 39.29 7.48 -0.22
CA GLY A 99 40.39 7.81 -1.15
C GLY A 99 39.96 8.03 -2.61
N GLY A 100 38.81 8.66 -2.85
CA GLY A 100 38.29 8.93 -4.21
C GLY A 100 37.65 7.73 -4.93
N LYS A 101 37.66 6.53 -4.35
CA LYS A 101 36.98 5.35 -4.91
C LYS A 101 35.58 5.24 -4.35
N GLN A 102 34.57 5.32 -5.22
CA GLN A 102 33.17 5.08 -4.83
C GLN A 102 32.88 3.58 -4.75
N ARG A 103 32.37 3.12 -3.61
CA ARG A 103 31.77 1.78 -3.49
C ARG A 103 30.32 1.92 -3.04
N LEU A 104 29.41 1.31 -3.80
CA LEU A 104 27.99 1.22 -3.46
C LEU A 104 27.73 -0.13 -2.77
N GLY A 105 27.09 -0.10 -1.61
CA GLY A 105 26.65 -1.26 -0.86
C GLY A 105 25.17 -1.58 -1.10
N ALA A 106 24.58 -2.40 -0.22
CA ALA A 106 23.16 -2.70 -0.28
C ALA A 106 22.28 -1.46 -0.02
N THR A 107 21.05 -1.49 -0.52
CA THR A 107 19.99 -0.54 -0.16
C THR A 107 19.76 -0.58 1.35
N SER A 108 19.77 0.57 2.04
CA SER A 108 19.80 0.56 3.52
C SER A 108 18.54 -0.03 4.14
N LYS A 109 17.38 0.14 3.48
CA LYS A 109 16.04 -0.21 4.00
C LYS A 109 15.60 0.58 5.24
N MET A 110 16.37 1.58 5.68
CA MET A 110 16.14 2.37 6.91
C MET A 110 15.31 3.65 6.72
N GLY A 111 14.38 3.66 5.75
CA GLY A 111 13.53 4.84 5.47
C GLY A 111 12.10 4.69 5.95
N GLN A 112 11.25 5.64 5.58
CA GLN A 112 9.81 5.60 5.87
C GLN A 112 9.20 4.30 5.29
N ARG A 113 8.72 3.42 6.18
CA ARG A 113 8.38 2.03 5.85
C ARG A 113 7.10 1.89 5.02
N ASP A 114 6.08 2.72 5.27
CA ASP A 114 4.79 2.62 4.60
C ASP A 114 4.86 3.02 3.12
N ILE A 115 5.41 4.20 2.83
CA ILE A 115 5.70 4.67 1.48
C ILE A 115 6.60 3.65 0.77
N ARG A 116 7.66 3.17 1.42
CA ARG A 116 8.56 2.17 0.81
C ARG A 116 7.80 0.89 0.42
N ARG A 117 6.99 0.34 1.31
CA ARG A 117 6.18 -0.87 1.04
C ARG A 117 5.23 -0.66 -0.13
N LEU A 118 4.69 0.55 -0.27
CA LEU A 118 3.78 0.88 -1.35
C LEU A 118 4.51 1.08 -2.69
N LEU A 119 5.77 1.51 -2.70
CA LEU A 119 6.54 1.79 -3.91
C LEU A 119 7.33 0.58 -4.45
N ILE A 120 7.71 -0.37 -3.60
CA ILE A 120 8.37 -1.61 -4.01
C ILE A 120 7.27 -2.66 -4.24
N THR A 121 7.07 -3.07 -5.49
CA THR A 121 6.09 -4.09 -5.89
C THR A 121 6.79 -5.37 -6.28
#